data_AF-A0A424K7L9-F1
#
_entry.id   AF-A0A424K7L9-F1
#
_cell.length_a   1.000
_cell.length_b   1.000
_cell.length_c   1.000
_cell.angle_alpha   90.00
_cell.angle_beta   90.00
_cell.angle_gamma   90.00
#
_symmetry.space_group_name_H-M   'P 1'
#
loop_
_entity.id
_entity.type
_entity.pdbx_description
1 polymer ?
#
loop_
_entity_poly.entity_id
_entity_poly.type
_entity_poly.pdbx_seq_one_letter_code
_entity_poly.pdbx_strand_id
1 'polypeptide(L)'
;MTLPTPFRTLSNEITSRFCRLDSDPSLSVVSQDLELESGHGADSRGARIAELVDGRLNFDGPLVSLAEPLLDLHRRIVSAIVETQPLPDACLFMPELDHFVAECQASWTAMAEGVRVDPDLEGWQGVLLSETEGAFIGWCFSCLCEISGGGLVRIDEIDADDDAWSEQEAAESWITPEPELLAADLRLALEGGPVVMAVDPLRQRFKSAI
;
A
#
# COMPACT_ATOMS: atom_id res chain seq x y z
N MET A 1 26.00 37.61 25.57
CA MET A 1 26.68 37.69 24.27
C MET A 1 27.46 36.40 24.06
N THR A 2 26.87 35.47 23.32
CA THR A 2 27.56 34.32 22.72
C THR A 2 26.61 33.73 21.68
N LEU A 3 26.90 33.97 20.41
CA LEU A 3 26.31 33.25 19.28
C LEU A 3 27.00 31.88 19.17
N PRO A 4 26.29 30.82 18.73
CA PRO A 4 26.93 29.73 18.02
C PRO A 4 26.68 29.85 16.50
N THR A 5 27.79 29.67 15.79
CA THR A 5 28.02 29.67 14.33
C THR A 5 27.44 28.42 13.63
N PRO A 6 27.38 28.41 12.28
CA PRO A 6 26.48 27.58 11.49
C PRO A 6 27.03 26.17 11.24
N PHE A 7 26.14 25.18 11.22
CA PHE A 7 26.45 23.84 10.74
C PHE A 7 25.82 23.58 9.37
N ARG A 8 26.71 23.59 8.38
CA ARG A 8 26.85 22.70 7.22
C ARG A 8 25.58 22.15 6.55
N THR A 9 25.43 22.61 5.32
CA THR A 9 24.89 21.92 4.15
C THR A 9 25.29 20.43 4.12
N LEU A 10 24.30 19.54 4.06
CA LEU A 10 24.44 18.24 3.42
C LEU A 10 23.26 18.07 2.46
N SER A 11 23.65 18.01 1.20
CA SER A 11 22.85 17.75 0.01
C SER A 11 22.65 16.24 -0.13
N ASN A 12 21.50 15.86 -0.69
CA ASN A 12 21.16 14.65 -1.46
C ASN A 12 22.04 13.40 -1.28
N GLU A 13 21.47 12.32 -0.74
CA GLU A 13 21.66 10.91 -1.18
C GLU A 13 21.06 9.93 -0.16
N ILE A 14 19.76 9.61 -0.26
CA ILE A 14 19.21 8.36 0.32
C ILE A 14 18.15 7.79 -0.61
N THR A 15 18.56 7.26 -1.76
CA THR A 15 17.78 6.23 -2.48
C THR A 15 18.72 5.44 -3.39
N SER A 16 19.35 4.39 -2.85
CA SER A 16 19.91 3.28 -3.64
C SER A 16 20.61 2.29 -2.70
N ARG A 17 19.85 1.47 -2.00
CA ARG A 17 20.33 0.17 -1.48
C ARG A 17 19.14 -0.76 -1.30
N PHE A 18 18.82 -1.54 -2.31
CA PHE A 18 18.46 -2.96 -2.20
C PHE A 18 18.23 -3.49 -3.61
N CYS A 19 19.24 -4.18 -4.15
CA CYS A 19 19.16 -5.22 -5.20
C CYS A 19 20.58 -5.52 -5.70
N ARG A 20 21.31 -6.33 -4.94
CA ARG A 20 22.38 -7.18 -5.47
C ARG A 20 22.28 -8.53 -4.75
N LEU A 21 21.55 -9.44 -5.36
CA LEU A 21 21.73 -10.88 -5.14
C LEU A 21 22.42 -11.40 -6.40
N ASP A 22 23.66 -11.83 -6.20
CA ASP A 22 24.52 -12.43 -7.21
C ASP A 22 23.81 -13.61 -7.87
N SER A 23 23.83 -13.59 -9.20
CA SER A 23 23.41 -14.69 -10.05
C SER A 23 24.46 -15.81 -9.98
N ASP A 24 24.03 -17.02 -9.63
CA ASP A 24 24.83 -18.24 -9.79
C ASP A 24 24.38 -18.91 -11.12
N PRO A 25 25.22 -18.95 -12.17
CA PRO A 25 24.84 -19.46 -13.47
C PRO A 25 25.22 -20.94 -13.57
N SER A 26 24.46 -21.79 -12.90
CA SER A 26 24.48 -23.22 -13.22
C SER A 26 23.19 -23.88 -12.75
N LEU A 27 22.26 -24.10 -13.70
CA LEU A 27 21.63 -25.40 -13.91
C LEU A 27 20.79 -25.33 -15.20
N SER A 28 20.97 -26.38 -15.98
CA SER A 28 20.67 -26.50 -17.40
C SER A 28 19.19 -26.74 -17.71
N VAL A 29 18.78 -26.18 -18.85
CA VAL A 29 17.72 -26.62 -19.77
C VAL A 29 17.37 -28.11 -19.62
N VAL A 30 16.09 -28.37 -19.33
CA VAL A 30 15.36 -29.52 -19.86
C VAL A 30 13.97 -29.04 -20.24
N SER A 31 13.79 -28.76 -21.54
CA SER A 31 12.48 -28.73 -22.18
C SER A 31 11.95 -30.16 -22.23
N GLN A 32 10.75 -30.40 -21.70
CA GLN A 32 9.95 -31.54 -22.12
C GLN A 32 8.56 -31.04 -22.47
N ASP A 33 8.23 -31.26 -23.73
CA ASP A 33 6.93 -31.08 -24.35
C ASP A 33 5.86 -31.82 -23.54
N LEU A 34 4.81 -31.09 -23.14
CA LEU A 34 3.55 -31.66 -22.70
C LEU A 34 2.45 -31.11 -23.59
N GLU A 35 1.89 -32.05 -24.33
CA GLU A 35 0.89 -31.89 -25.37
C GLU A 35 -0.35 -31.14 -24.84
N LEU A 36 -0.80 -30.16 -25.64
CA LEU A 36 -2.03 -29.42 -25.42
C LEU A 36 -3.24 -30.34 -25.61
N GLU A 37 -3.82 -30.83 -24.52
CA GLU A 37 -5.24 -31.18 -24.49
C GLU A 37 -6.05 -29.92 -24.18
N SER A 38 -6.82 -29.48 -25.17
CA SER A 38 -7.77 -28.38 -25.08
C SER A 38 -8.93 -28.79 -24.18
N GLY A 39 -8.87 -28.35 -22.91
CA GLY A 39 -9.93 -28.52 -21.93
C GLY A 39 -10.11 -27.22 -21.14
N HIS A 40 -11.34 -26.68 -21.15
CA HIS A 40 -11.87 -25.64 -20.27
C HIS A 40 -11.06 -25.42 -18.97
N GLY A 41 -10.08 -24.52 -19.01
CA GLY A 41 -9.44 -23.98 -17.83
C GLY A 41 -9.95 -22.57 -17.64
N ALA A 42 -10.70 -22.32 -16.57
CA ALA A 42 -11.02 -20.96 -16.14
C ALA A 42 -9.72 -20.15 -16.09
N ASP A 43 -9.74 -18.94 -16.66
CA ASP A 43 -8.61 -18.01 -16.63
C ASP A 43 -8.15 -17.83 -15.17
N SER A 44 -7.11 -18.55 -14.77
CA SER A 44 -6.50 -18.51 -13.44
C SER A 44 -5.54 -17.33 -13.28
N ARG A 45 -5.82 -16.24 -14.00
CA ARG A 45 -5.20 -14.93 -13.84
C ARG A 45 -6.16 -14.14 -12.95
N GLY A 46 -5.75 -13.82 -11.73
CA GLY A 46 -6.62 -13.16 -10.75
C GLY A 46 -7.38 -11.95 -11.30
N ALA A 47 -8.51 -11.62 -10.69
CA ALA A 47 -9.30 -10.47 -11.07
C ALA A 47 -8.63 -9.18 -10.57
N ARG A 48 -8.66 -8.13 -11.40
CA ARG A 48 -8.23 -6.79 -11.00
C ARG A 48 -9.19 -6.21 -9.97
N ILE A 49 -8.62 -5.67 -8.90
CA ILE A 49 -9.36 -5.10 -7.77
C ILE A 49 -8.99 -3.65 -7.49
N ALA A 50 -7.88 -3.17 -8.05
CA ALA A 50 -7.52 -1.77 -8.04
C ALA A 50 -6.53 -1.45 -9.15
N GLU A 51 -6.44 -0.17 -9.49
CA GLU A 51 -5.43 0.39 -10.37
C GLU A 51 -4.95 1.74 -9.80
N LEU A 52 -3.66 2.06 -9.99
CA LEU A 52 -3.14 3.40 -9.77
C LEU A 52 -3.04 4.13 -11.11
N VAL A 53 -3.74 5.24 -11.21
CA VAL A 53 -3.75 6.13 -12.38
C VAL A 53 -3.38 7.52 -11.93
N ASP A 54 -2.31 8.09 -12.47
CA ASP A 54 -1.78 9.42 -12.09
C ASP A 54 -1.59 9.58 -10.57
N GLY A 55 -1.03 8.54 -9.93
CA GLY A 55 -0.81 8.48 -8.49
C GLY A 55 -2.07 8.31 -7.62
N ARG A 56 -3.26 8.14 -8.22
CA ARG A 56 -4.53 7.96 -7.51
C ARG A 56 -4.97 6.51 -7.53
N LEU A 57 -5.36 6.00 -6.37
CA LEU A 57 -5.90 4.65 -6.21
C LEU A 57 -7.39 4.60 -6.62
N ASN A 58 -7.69 3.80 -7.63
CA ASN A 58 -9.04 3.47 -8.05
C ASN A 58 -9.33 2.01 -7.72
N PHE A 59 -10.40 1.74 -6.97
CA PHE A 59 -10.84 0.38 -6.68
C PHE A 59 -11.77 -0.14 -7.79
N ASP A 60 -11.67 -1.44 -8.05
CA ASP A 60 -12.42 -2.17 -9.07
C ASP A 60 -13.19 -3.35 -8.47
N GLY A 61 -14.19 -3.82 -9.20
CA GLY A 61 -14.96 -5.01 -8.86
C GLY A 61 -15.62 -4.93 -7.47
N PRO A 62 -15.52 -6.00 -6.64
CA PRO A 62 -16.12 -6.02 -5.30
C PRO A 62 -15.61 -4.93 -4.34
N LEU A 63 -14.40 -4.40 -4.56
CA LEU A 63 -13.76 -3.42 -3.68
C LEU A 63 -14.25 -1.98 -3.90
N VAL A 64 -14.95 -1.69 -5.01
CA VAL A 64 -15.52 -0.35 -5.29
C VAL A 64 -16.36 0.15 -4.10
N SER A 65 -17.14 -0.75 -3.49
CA SER A 65 -18.01 -0.41 -2.35
C SER A 65 -17.26 -0.07 -1.06
N LEU A 66 -15.96 -0.35 -0.99
CA LEU A 66 -15.09 -0.16 0.17
C LEU A 66 -14.16 1.04 0.04
N ALA A 67 -14.12 1.68 -1.14
CA ALA A 67 -13.33 2.88 -1.40
C ALA A 67 -13.68 4.02 -0.42
N GLU A 68 -14.96 4.38 -0.32
CA GLU A 68 -15.41 5.47 0.56
C GLU A 68 -15.17 5.15 2.04
N PRO A 69 -15.49 3.94 2.56
CA PRO A 69 -15.11 3.54 3.92
C PRO A 69 -13.60 3.66 4.24
N LEU A 70 -12.71 3.31 3.30
CA LEU A 70 -11.27 3.43 3.48
C LEU A 70 -10.82 4.90 3.54
N LEU A 71 -11.33 5.73 2.63
CA LEU A 71 -11.07 7.17 2.63
C LEU A 71 -11.62 7.85 3.89
N ASP A 72 -12.81 7.44 4.34
CA ASP A 72 -13.38 7.91 5.60
C ASP A 72 -12.53 7.52 6.81
N LEU A 73 -11.96 6.31 6.83
CA LEU A 73 -11.02 5.90 7.87
C LEU A 73 -9.75 6.78 7.87
N HIS A 74 -9.19 7.10 6.70
CA HIS A 74 -8.06 8.03 6.58
C HIS A 74 -8.38 9.41 7.17
N ARG A 75 -9.54 9.98 6.79
CA ARG A 75 -10.04 11.26 7.34
C ARG A 75 -10.17 11.21 8.86
N ARG A 76 -10.74 10.14 9.41
CA ARG A 76 -10.91 9.99 10.86
C ARG A 76 -9.58 9.81 11.60
N ILE A 77 -8.61 9.09 11.02
CA ILE A 77 -7.26 8.98 11.58
C ILE A 77 -6.58 10.35 11.61
N VAL A 78 -6.62 11.09 10.49
CA VAL A 78 -6.03 12.44 10.40
C VAL A 78 -6.69 13.40 11.39
N SER A 79 -8.01 13.43 11.46
CA SER A 79 -8.74 14.23 12.47
C SER A 79 -8.32 13.86 13.88
N ALA A 80 -8.24 12.57 14.21
CA ALA A 80 -7.79 12.12 15.53
C ALA A 80 -6.36 12.58 15.87
N ILE A 81 -5.43 12.52 14.91
CA ILE A 81 -4.05 12.97 15.10
C ILE A 81 -3.98 14.47 15.32
N VAL A 82 -4.61 15.27 14.46
CA VAL A 82 -4.60 16.75 14.55
C VAL A 82 -5.28 17.23 15.84
N GLU A 83 -6.38 16.60 16.23
CA GLU A 83 -7.14 16.96 17.43
C GLU A 83 -6.63 16.29 18.71
N THR A 84 -5.56 15.49 18.62
CA THR A 84 -4.98 14.71 19.74
C THR A 84 -6.00 13.80 20.44
N GLN A 85 -6.92 13.22 19.66
CA GLN A 85 -7.97 12.30 20.10
C GLN A 85 -7.53 10.83 19.95
N PRO A 86 -8.22 9.89 20.64
CA PRO A 86 -8.05 8.46 20.38
C PRO A 86 -8.33 8.10 18.93
N LEU A 87 -7.62 7.08 18.43
CA LEU A 87 -7.85 6.54 17.08
C LEU A 87 -9.22 5.82 17.00
N PRO A 88 -9.84 5.76 15.81
CA PRO A 88 -11.09 5.01 15.60
C PRO A 88 -10.98 3.52 15.97
N ASP A 89 -12.06 2.92 16.47
CA ASP A 89 -12.11 1.50 16.84
C ASP A 89 -11.76 0.56 15.68
N ALA A 90 -12.10 0.94 14.44
CA ALA A 90 -11.73 0.21 13.24
C ALA A 90 -10.21 -0.02 13.14
N CYS A 91 -9.40 0.88 13.69
CA CYS A 91 -7.95 0.77 13.66
C CYS A 91 -7.40 -0.44 14.44
N LEU A 92 -8.17 -1.02 15.36
CA LEU A 92 -7.71 -2.13 16.20
C LEU A 92 -7.43 -3.42 15.43
N PHE A 93 -8.13 -3.63 14.32
CA PHE A 93 -8.11 -4.89 13.56
C PHE A 93 -7.54 -4.76 12.15
N MET A 94 -7.15 -3.54 11.75
CA MET A 94 -6.58 -3.29 10.44
C MET A 94 -5.09 -3.67 10.40
N PRO A 95 -4.68 -4.59 9.51
CA PRO A 95 -3.27 -4.94 9.34
C PRO A 95 -2.43 -3.74 8.90
N GLU A 96 -1.16 -3.72 9.34
CA GLU A 96 -0.12 -2.75 8.95
C GLU A 96 -0.47 -1.27 9.22
N LEU A 97 -1.55 -1.02 9.98
CA LEU A 97 -2.05 0.33 10.20
C LEU A 97 -1.18 1.13 11.18
N ASP A 98 -0.51 0.46 12.12
CA ASP A 98 0.41 1.08 13.06
C ASP A 98 1.55 1.82 12.37
N HIS A 99 2.07 1.26 11.27
CA HIS A 99 3.09 1.92 10.46
C HIS A 99 2.56 3.19 9.80
N PHE A 100 1.39 3.11 9.16
CA PHE A 100 0.73 4.26 8.53
C PHE A 100 0.41 5.38 9.52
N VAL A 101 -0.10 5.03 10.71
CA VAL A 101 -0.38 6.01 11.77
C VAL A 101 0.91 6.69 12.23
N ALA A 102 2.01 5.95 12.37
CA ALA A 102 3.31 6.53 12.72
C ALA A 102 3.81 7.52 11.65
N GLU A 103 3.62 7.23 10.36
CA GLU A 103 3.95 8.16 9.28
C GLU A 103 3.09 9.43 9.31
N CYS A 104 1.79 9.30 9.58
CA CYS A 104 0.89 10.44 9.76
C CYS A 104 1.34 11.33 10.94
N GLN A 105 1.70 10.72 12.07
CA GLN A 105 2.18 11.44 13.26
C GLN A 105 3.53 12.13 13.01
N ALA A 106 4.44 11.48 12.29
CA ALA A 106 5.72 12.06 11.91
C ALA A 106 5.52 13.28 10.99
N SER A 107 4.65 13.14 9.99
CA SER A 107 4.29 14.23 9.06
C SER A 107 3.66 15.40 9.79
N TRP A 108 2.70 15.13 10.69
CA TRP A 108 2.09 16.15 11.55
C TRP A 108 3.12 16.92 12.38
N THR A 109 4.05 16.20 13.02
CA THR A 109 5.10 16.79 13.85
C THR A 109 6.01 17.70 13.02
N ALA A 110 6.46 17.23 11.85
CA ALA A 110 7.32 18.01 10.96
C ALA A 110 6.63 19.28 10.44
N MET A 111 5.33 19.20 10.13
CA MET A 111 4.55 20.34 9.66
C MET A 111 4.31 21.38 10.75
N ALA A 112 3.97 20.95 11.96
CA ALA A 112 3.70 21.84 13.09
C ALA A 112 4.91 22.69 13.49
N GLU A 113 6.14 22.22 13.23
CA GLU A 113 7.38 22.93 13.56
C GLU A 113 7.73 24.09 12.60
N GLY A 114 7.08 24.19 11.42
CA GLY A 114 7.53 25.06 10.32
C GLY A 114 6.60 26.21 9.90
N VAL A 115 5.39 26.30 10.43
CA VAL A 115 4.35 27.16 9.84
C VAL A 115 4.30 28.56 10.45
N ARG A 116 4.42 29.59 9.59
CA ARG A 116 4.40 31.02 9.96
C ARG A 116 3.01 31.59 10.25
N VAL A 117 1.97 31.01 9.65
CA VAL A 117 0.57 31.40 9.83
C VAL A 117 -0.22 30.11 10.03
N ASP A 118 -0.70 29.92 11.25
CA ASP A 118 -1.41 28.72 11.71
C ASP A 118 -2.78 28.60 10.99
N PRO A 119 -2.98 27.60 10.10
CA PRO A 119 -4.30 27.26 9.55
C PRO A 119 -5.34 27.00 10.65
N ASP A 120 -6.61 27.07 10.28
CA ASP A 120 -7.66 26.51 11.12
C ASP A 120 -7.61 24.96 11.11
N LEU A 121 -8.44 24.35 11.95
CA LEU A 121 -8.47 22.90 12.12
C LEU A 121 -8.72 22.16 10.81
N GLU A 122 -9.71 22.61 10.03
CA GLU A 122 -10.06 22.00 8.74
C GLU A 122 -8.91 22.15 7.73
N GLY A 123 -8.24 23.30 7.72
CA GLY A 123 -7.04 23.52 6.93
C GLY A 123 -5.92 22.54 7.28
N TRP A 124 -5.62 22.34 8.56
CA TRP A 124 -4.60 21.38 9.01
C TRP A 124 -4.93 19.95 8.61
N GLN A 125 -6.18 19.54 8.80
CA GLN A 125 -6.65 18.21 8.39
C GLN A 125 -6.50 18.02 6.87
N GLY A 126 -6.88 19.03 6.08
CA GLY A 126 -6.75 18.99 4.62
C GLY A 126 -5.30 18.86 4.15
N VAL A 127 -4.36 19.59 4.76
CA VAL A 127 -2.94 19.49 4.39
C VAL A 127 -2.36 18.14 4.80
N LEU A 128 -2.65 17.64 6.01
CA LEU A 128 -2.14 16.34 6.44
C LEU A 128 -2.72 15.18 5.62
N LEU A 129 -3.99 15.25 5.21
CA LEU A 129 -4.59 14.30 4.27
C LEU A 129 -3.83 14.26 2.94
N SER A 130 -3.50 15.43 2.38
CA SER A 130 -2.76 15.52 1.12
C SER A 130 -1.32 15.00 1.25
N GLU A 131 -0.63 15.32 2.36
CA GLU A 131 0.75 14.89 2.59
C GLU A 131 0.85 13.37 2.78
N THR A 132 -0.20 12.74 3.33
CA THR A 132 -0.23 11.32 3.65
C THR A 132 -0.95 10.47 2.60
N GLU A 133 -1.34 11.03 1.46
CA GLU A 133 -2.04 10.31 0.39
C GLU A 133 -1.23 9.12 -0.14
N GLY A 134 0.06 9.33 -0.43
CA GLY A 134 0.94 8.24 -0.90
C GLY A 134 1.14 7.14 0.15
N ALA A 135 1.33 7.52 1.41
CA ALA A 135 1.42 6.59 2.54
C ALA A 135 0.13 5.78 2.72
N PHE A 136 -1.03 6.42 2.55
CA PHE A 136 -2.33 5.78 2.61
C PHE A 136 -2.52 4.73 1.50
N ILE A 137 -2.10 5.04 0.27
CA ILE A 137 -2.14 4.09 -0.84
C ILE A 137 -1.22 2.90 -0.58
N GLY A 138 0.01 3.17 -0.10
CA GLY A 138 0.95 2.12 0.30
C GLY A 138 0.40 1.22 1.41
N TRP A 139 -0.27 1.81 2.40
CA TRP A 139 -0.96 1.06 3.44
C TRP A 139 -2.13 0.23 2.90
N CYS A 140 -2.96 0.77 2.00
CA CYS A 140 -4.05 0.02 1.38
C CYS A 140 -3.54 -1.26 0.70
N PHE A 141 -2.42 -1.17 -0.03
CA PHE A 141 -1.79 -2.34 -0.63
C PHE A 141 -1.33 -3.36 0.42
N SER A 142 -0.54 -2.92 1.40
CA SER A 142 0.00 -3.80 2.45
C SER A 142 -1.10 -4.47 3.27
N CYS A 143 -2.16 -3.73 3.58
CA CYS A 143 -3.35 -4.22 4.25
C CYS A 143 -4.03 -5.33 3.45
N LEU A 144 -4.31 -5.09 2.16
CA LEU A 144 -4.92 -6.09 1.27
C LEU A 144 -4.01 -7.32 1.05
N CYS A 145 -2.70 -7.12 0.98
CA CYS A 145 -1.73 -8.21 0.92
C CYS A 145 -1.81 -9.11 2.16
N GLU A 146 -1.89 -8.54 3.35
CA GLU A 146 -1.96 -9.32 4.59
C GLU A 146 -3.32 -10.01 4.75
N ILE A 147 -4.43 -9.32 4.45
CA ILE A 147 -5.78 -9.91 4.48
C ILE A 147 -5.88 -11.09 3.49
N SER A 148 -5.36 -10.93 2.28
CA SER A 148 -5.35 -12.00 1.25
C SER A 148 -4.40 -13.16 1.54
N GLY A 149 -3.62 -13.12 2.63
CA GLY A 149 -2.60 -14.13 2.92
C GLY A 149 -1.45 -14.16 1.90
N GLY A 150 -1.25 -13.07 1.15
CA GLY A 150 -0.28 -12.95 0.06
C GLY A 150 -0.80 -13.38 -1.31
N GLY A 151 -2.12 -13.51 -1.48
CA GLY A 151 -2.78 -13.76 -2.78
C GLY A 151 -2.87 -12.52 -3.68
N LEU A 152 -2.57 -11.33 -3.15
CA LEU A 152 -2.52 -10.09 -3.91
C LEU A 152 -1.23 -9.97 -4.71
N VAL A 153 -1.34 -9.68 -6.00
CA VAL A 153 -0.22 -9.46 -6.92
C VAL A 153 -0.30 -8.06 -7.50
N ARG A 154 0.85 -7.39 -7.55
CA ARG A 154 1.05 -6.10 -8.23
C ARG A 154 1.57 -6.36 -9.64
N ILE A 155 0.97 -5.71 -10.63
CA ILE A 155 1.37 -5.76 -12.02
C ILE A 155 1.70 -4.34 -12.47
N ASP A 156 2.96 -4.13 -12.84
CA ASP A 156 3.37 -2.90 -13.51
C ASP A 156 3.00 -3.05 -14.99
N GLU A 157 2.02 -2.29 -15.46
CA GLU A 157 1.65 -2.24 -16.87
C GLU A 157 2.68 -1.36 -17.59
N ILE A 158 3.70 -2.02 -18.15
CA ILE A 158 4.58 -1.39 -19.12
C ILE A 158 3.85 -1.46 -20.45
N ASP A 159 3.33 -0.33 -20.92
CA ASP A 159 2.77 -0.22 -22.27
C ASP A 159 3.80 -0.75 -23.29
N ALA A 160 3.48 -1.89 -23.89
CA ALA A 160 4.34 -2.56 -24.86
C ALA A 160 4.21 -1.97 -26.28
N ASP A 161 3.45 -0.88 -26.45
CA ASP A 161 3.43 -0.11 -27.69
C ASP A 161 4.56 0.94 -27.68
N ASP A 162 5.74 0.37 -27.96
CA ASP A 162 6.97 1.00 -28.40
C ASP A 162 6.69 1.85 -29.66
N ASP A 163 6.25 3.12 -29.50
CA ASP A 163 6.41 4.18 -30.52
C ASP A 163 6.02 5.62 -30.09
N ALA A 164 5.87 5.91 -28.80
CA ALA A 164 5.74 7.30 -28.35
C ALA A 164 6.52 7.54 -27.06
N TRP A 165 7.35 8.57 -27.07
CA TRP A 165 7.94 9.21 -25.89
C TRP A 165 6.86 9.87 -25.02
N SER A 166 5.80 9.15 -24.64
CA SER A 166 4.84 9.62 -23.65
C SER A 166 5.44 9.35 -22.27
N GLU A 167 5.68 10.42 -21.52
CA GLU A 167 5.90 10.42 -20.07
C GLU A 167 4.61 9.97 -19.34
N GLN A 168 4.00 8.88 -19.78
CA GLN A 168 2.86 8.28 -19.11
C GLN A 168 3.43 7.46 -17.96
N GLU A 169 3.11 7.84 -16.72
CA GLU A 169 3.41 7.01 -15.56
C GLU A 169 2.87 5.61 -15.80
N ALA A 170 3.69 4.59 -15.56
CA ALA A 170 3.29 3.19 -15.70
C ALA A 170 2.04 2.96 -14.83
N ALA A 171 0.96 2.48 -15.43
CA ALA A 171 -0.23 2.12 -14.69
C ALA A 171 0.08 0.89 -13.82
N GLU A 172 -0.24 0.94 -12.53
CA GLU A 172 -0.04 -0.18 -11.62
C GLU A 172 -1.39 -0.84 -11.33
N SER A 173 -1.52 -2.14 -11.63
CA SER A 173 -2.75 -2.91 -11.40
C SER A 173 -2.57 -3.91 -10.25
N TRP A 174 -3.57 -4.02 -9.38
CA TRP A 174 -3.61 -5.00 -8.29
C TRP A 174 -4.61 -6.10 -8.61
N ILE A 175 -4.16 -7.36 -8.57
CA ILE A 175 -5.00 -8.52 -8.89
C ILE A 175 -5.01 -9.53 -7.74
N THR A 176 -6.12 -10.27 -7.60
CA THR A 176 -6.25 -11.39 -6.65
C THR A 176 -7.10 -12.51 -7.25
N PRO A 177 -6.80 -13.79 -6.96
CA PRO A 177 -7.65 -14.90 -7.37
C PRO A 177 -9.01 -14.94 -6.65
N GLU A 178 -9.15 -14.26 -5.51
CA GLU A 178 -10.34 -14.32 -4.65
C GLU A 178 -10.86 -12.92 -4.26
N PRO A 179 -11.34 -12.11 -5.23
CA PRO A 179 -11.70 -10.71 -4.98
C PRO A 179 -12.92 -10.55 -4.05
N GLU A 180 -13.90 -11.45 -4.10
CA GLU A 180 -15.08 -11.39 -3.23
C GLU A 180 -14.75 -11.72 -1.77
N LEU A 181 -13.87 -12.70 -1.54
CA LEU A 181 -13.44 -13.08 -0.20
C LEU A 181 -12.63 -11.95 0.44
N LEU A 182 -11.67 -11.40 -0.31
CA LEU A 182 -10.87 -10.25 0.12
C LEU A 182 -11.76 -9.04 0.47
N ALA A 183 -12.79 -8.75 -0.33
CA ALA A 183 -13.73 -7.67 -0.05
C ALA A 183 -14.58 -7.93 1.21
N ALA A 184 -14.98 -9.19 1.45
CA ALA A 184 -15.73 -9.56 2.64
C ALA A 184 -14.89 -9.38 3.92
N ASP A 185 -13.64 -9.85 3.88
CA ASP A 185 -12.72 -9.75 5.02
C ASP A 185 -12.30 -8.30 5.31
N LEU A 186 -12.04 -7.50 4.27
CA LEU A 186 -11.79 -6.07 4.44
C LEU A 186 -13.01 -5.35 5.03
N ARG A 187 -14.23 -5.66 4.58
CA ARG A 187 -15.45 -5.09 5.16
C ARG A 187 -15.57 -5.41 6.65
N LEU A 188 -15.33 -6.67 7.02
CA LEU A 188 -15.35 -7.10 8.41
C LEU A 188 -14.33 -6.32 9.25
N ALA A 189 -13.12 -6.11 8.74
CA ALA A 189 -12.07 -5.33 9.40
C ALA A 189 -12.50 -3.88 9.64
N LEU A 190 -13.06 -3.23 8.61
CA LEU A 190 -13.55 -1.84 8.67
C LEU A 190 -14.71 -1.66 9.66
N GLU A 191 -15.51 -2.71 9.88
CA GLU A 191 -16.59 -2.74 10.87
C GLU A 191 -16.09 -3.04 12.30
N GLY A 192 -14.77 -3.14 12.51
CA GLY A 192 -14.17 -3.45 13.80
C GLY A 192 -14.24 -4.93 14.18
N GLY A 193 -14.45 -5.81 13.21
CA GLY A 193 -14.39 -7.26 13.38
C GLY A 193 -12.97 -7.80 13.24
N PRO A 194 -12.62 -8.89 13.95
CA PRO A 194 -11.33 -9.53 13.77
C PRO A 194 -11.24 -10.17 12.39
N VAL A 195 -10.19 -9.87 11.64
CA VAL A 195 -9.87 -10.58 10.40
C VAL A 195 -9.27 -11.93 10.75
N VAL A 196 -9.97 -13.01 10.40
CA VAL A 196 -9.40 -14.36 10.45
C VAL A 196 -8.52 -14.49 9.22
N MET A 197 -7.26 -14.08 9.35
CA MET A 197 -6.30 -14.23 8.25
C MET A 197 -6.28 -15.71 7.85
N ALA A 198 -6.45 -16.00 6.56
CA ALA A 198 -6.28 -17.33 6.03
C ALA A 198 -4.79 -17.71 6.20
N VAL A 199 -4.45 -18.22 7.38
CA VAL A 199 -3.11 -18.69 7.69
C VAL A 199 -2.91 -19.92 6.82
N ASP A 200 -2.21 -19.78 5.69
CA ASP A 200 -1.58 -20.92 5.05
C ASP A 200 -0.64 -21.56 6.09
N PRO A 201 -0.92 -22.80 6.55
CA PRO A 201 -0.08 -23.49 7.53
C PRO A 201 1.38 -23.61 7.09
N LEU A 202 1.66 -23.50 5.78
CA LEU A 202 3.00 -23.55 5.22
C LEU A 202 3.78 -22.23 5.39
N ARG A 203 3.12 -21.07 5.49
CA ARG A 203 3.78 -19.77 5.73
C ARG A 203 4.32 -19.61 7.15
N GLN A 204 3.72 -20.27 8.14
CA GLN A 204 4.23 -20.22 9.53
C GLN A 204 5.60 -20.89 9.68
N ARG A 205 5.90 -21.93 8.89
CA ARG A 205 7.18 -22.65 8.98
C ARG A 205 8.38 -21.79 8.59
N PHE A 206 8.18 -20.72 7.82
CA PHE A 206 9.24 -19.82 7.39
C PHE A 206 9.39 -18.57 8.26
N LYS A 207 8.32 -18.09 8.93
CA LYS A 207 8.42 -17.00 9.91
C LYS A 207 9.06 -17.44 11.25
N SER A 208 9.09 -18.73 11.57
CA SER A 208 9.74 -19.26 12.78
C SER A 208 11.22 -19.63 12.62
N ALA A 209 11.84 -19.32 11.48
CA ALA A 209 13.20 -19.76 11.13
C ALA A 209 14.24 -18.62 11.01
N ILE A 210 13.95 -17.43 11.56
CA ILE A 210 14.90 -16.31 11.64
C ILE A 210 15.13 -15.93 13.10
#